data_AF-A0A2E3LWW3-F1
#
_entry.id   AF-A0A2E3LWW3-F1
#
_cell.length_a   1.000
_cell.length_b   1.000
_cell.length_c   1.000
_cell.angle_alpha   90.00
_cell.angle_beta   90.00
_cell.angle_gamma   90.00
#
_symmetry.space_group_name_H-M   'P 1'
#
loop_
_entity.id
_entity.type
_entity.pdbx_description
1 polymer ?
#
loop_
_entity_poly.entity_id
_entity_poly.type
_entity_poly.pdbx_seq_one_letter_code
_entity_poly.pdbx_strand_id
1 'polypeptide(L)'
;MSSVVLTNQSKDGHEMTATFCPEKGMNLLSFKVGNIELIEQSTKNLFEERYAGLGSLIGPHFHRRNPSIIPSVANEAAFPHIERVRANGVNEPFSHGIMRYAPWQANHTQNSLHAKLTGDDEWNGTTIKELQGFNFKTWINADLTPEGLQLKLSIVSDYDALVGLHYYYSLPSGPATVRSLVNEQYRDQEEMKSIPSNWQYNSQKELIFDLENESDYGFTPSGDPTSGDIILDTSTHTLRTHFSCDNQEISWQLYHPKNAAFVCIEPIAAENPRKPQLTVQTLNVLLQASPKN
;
A
#
# COMPACT_ATOMS: atom_id res chain seq x y z
N MET A 1 -13.16 18.13 4.19
CA MET A 1 -12.20 17.33 3.39
C MET A 1 -12.87 17.05 2.06
N SER A 2 -12.19 17.32 0.95
CA SER A 2 -12.70 16.97 -0.38
C SER A 2 -12.26 15.54 -0.71
N SER A 3 -13.20 14.68 -1.09
CA SER A 3 -12.95 13.32 -1.56
C SER A 3 -13.25 13.21 -3.05
N VAL A 4 -12.45 12.43 -3.77
CA VAL A 4 -12.73 12.06 -5.16
C VAL A 4 -13.37 10.69 -5.17
N VAL A 5 -14.50 10.53 -5.86
CA VAL A 5 -15.19 9.25 -6.01
C VAL A 5 -15.17 8.84 -7.47
N LEU A 6 -14.53 7.72 -7.76
CA LEU A 6 -14.59 7.05 -9.05
C LEU A 6 -15.74 6.06 -9.05
N THR A 7 -16.46 5.96 -10.16
CA THR A 7 -17.60 5.05 -10.33
C THR A 7 -17.47 4.28 -11.65
N ASN A 8 -17.81 2.99 -11.63
CA ASN A 8 -17.95 2.16 -12.82
C ASN A 8 -18.85 0.94 -12.51
N GLN A 9 -19.01 0.03 -13.47
CA GLN A 9 -19.71 -1.23 -13.30
C GLN A 9 -18.77 -2.37 -13.67
N SER A 10 -18.75 -3.43 -12.86
CA SER A 10 -17.95 -4.64 -13.13
C SER A 10 -18.49 -5.40 -14.34
N LYS A 11 -17.69 -6.34 -14.87
CA LYS A 11 -18.12 -7.24 -15.96
C LYS A 11 -19.40 -8.02 -15.64
N ASP A 12 -19.62 -8.33 -14.37
CA ASP A 12 -20.79 -9.07 -13.89
C ASP A 12 -21.97 -8.16 -13.50
N GLY A 13 -21.87 -6.86 -13.78
CA GLY A 13 -22.94 -5.89 -13.58
C GLY A 13 -23.00 -5.28 -12.18
N HIS A 14 -22.03 -5.54 -11.29
CA HIS A 14 -21.99 -4.93 -9.97
C HIS A 14 -21.50 -3.48 -10.05
N GLU A 15 -22.18 -2.56 -9.35
CA GLU A 15 -21.68 -1.20 -9.19
C GLU A 15 -20.33 -1.22 -8.45
N MET A 16 -19.38 -0.41 -8.91
CA MET A 16 -18.07 -0.24 -8.29
C MET A 16 -17.83 1.22 -7.94
N THR A 17 -17.29 1.46 -6.76
CA THR A 17 -16.90 2.80 -6.32
C THR A 17 -15.55 2.79 -5.62
N ALA A 18 -14.65 3.71 -5.98
CA ALA A 18 -13.36 3.90 -5.30
C ALA A 18 -13.23 5.35 -4.84
N THR A 19 -13.03 5.57 -3.53
CA THR A 19 -12.99 6.91 -2.94
C THR A 19 -11.60 7.26 -2.46
N PHE A 20 -11.01 8.34 -2.97
CA PHE A 20 -9.67 8.82 -2.61
C PHE A 20 -9.73 10.16 -1.87
N CYS A 21 -8.70 10.45 -1.06
CA CYS A 21 -8.54 11.73 -0.36
C CYS A 21 -7.25 12.46 -0.76
N PRO A 22 -7.29 13.33 -1.80
CA PRO A 22 -6.12 14.09 -2.23
C PRO A 22 -5.46 14.92 -1.12
N GLU A 23 -6.27 15.58 -0.28
CA GLU A 23 -5.80 16.44 0.83
C GLU A 23 -5.07 15.69 1.95
N LYS A 24 -5.18 14.36 1.94
CA LYS A 24 -4.56 13.48 2.92
C LYS A 24 -3.87 12.35 2.19
N GLY A 25 -2.80 12.67 1.44
CA GLY A 25 -1.89 11.66 0.91
C GLY A 25 -2.44 10.73 -0.15
N MET A 26 -3.52 11.13 -0.82
CA MET A 26 -4.23 10.29 -1.79
C MET A 26 -4.61 8.90 -1.23
N ASN A 27 -4.91 8.83 0.07
CA ASN A 27 -5.34 7.58 0.68
C ASN A 27 -6.66 7.12 0.06
N LEU A 28 -6.77 5.83 -0.25
CA LEU A 28 -8.00 5.16 -0.66
C LEU A 28 -8.85 4.92 0.59
N LEU A 29 -9.94 5.67 0.72
CA LEU A 29 -10.83 5.62 1.88
C LEU A 29 -11.82 4.44 1.83
N SER A 30 -12.21 4.04 0.62
CA SER A 30 -13.20 2.99 0.38
C SER A 30 -13.03 2.44 -1.04
N PHE A 31 -13.22 1.13 -1.19
CA PHE A 31 -13.36 0.49 -2.50
C PHE A 31 -14.46 -0.56 -2.41
N LYS A 32 -15.58 -0.30 -3.07
CA LYS A 32 -16.76 -1.17 -3.05
C LYS A 32 -17.01 -1.85 -4.38
N VAL A 33 -17.46 -3.10 -4.32
CA VAL A 33 -18.00 -3.87 -5.46
C VAL A 33 -19.34 -4.48 -5.03
N GLY A 34 -20.44 -3.95 -5.57
CA GLY A 34 -21.78 -4.23 -5.09
C GLY A 34 -21.93 -3.84 -3.61
N ASN A 35 -22.27 -4.81 -2.76
CA ASN A 35 -22.42 -4.61 -1.32
C ASN A 35 -21.13 -4.89 -0.51
N ILE A 36 -20.04 -5.30 -1.17
CA ILE A 36 -18.78 -5.62 -0.51
C ILE A 36 -17.94 -4.35 -0.39
N GLU A 37 -17.54 -4.00 0.83
CA GLU A 37 -16.49 -3.02 1.11
C GLU A 37 -15.17 -3.77 1.27
N LEU A 38 -14.21 -3.47 0.41
CA LEU A 38 -12.91 -4.15 0.41
C LEU A 38 -11.93 -3.51 1.39
N ILE A 39 -12.08 -2.22 1.72
CA ILE A 39 -11.16 -1.51 2.62
C ILE A 39 -11.72 -1.51 4.04
N GLU A 40 -10.93 -1.95 5.02
CA GLU A 40 -11.41 -2.13 6.39
C GLU A 40 -11.71 -0.80 7.09
N GLN A 41 -13.01 -0.51 7.24
CA GLN A 41 -13.49 0.77 7.76
C GLN A 41 -13.26 0.96 9.26
N SER A 42 -13.09 -0.12 10.05
CA SER A 42 -12.77 -0.01 11.48
C SER A 42 -11.41 0.61 11.75
N THR A 43 -10.53 0.71 10.73
CA THR A 43 -9.22 1.36 10.83
C THR A 43 -9.25 2.87 10.57
N LYS A 44 -10.43 3.46 10.33
CA LYS A 44 -10.58 4.89 10.03
C LYS A 44 -10.03 5.82 11.12
N ASN A 45 -10.15 5.43 12.39
CA ASN A 45 -9.57 6.17 13.51
C ASN A 45 -8.04 6.28 13.39
N LEU A 46 -7.35 5.22 12.94
CA LEU A 46 -5.91 5.25 12.70
C LEU A 46 -5.57 6.24 11.58
N PHE A 47 -6.45 6.37 10.58
CA PHE A 47 -6.23 7.24 9.43
C PHE A 47 -6.37 8.70 9.84
N GLU A 48 -7.40 8.99 10.63
CA GLU A 48 -7.64 10.33 11.18
C GLU A 48 -6.55 10.77 12.15
N GLU A 49 -6.05 9.84 12.97
CA GLU A 49 -5.03 10.10 13.98
C GLU A 49 -3.63 10.28 13.38
N ARG A 50 -3.23 9.37 12.49
CA ARG A 50 -1.81 9.24 12.09
C ARG A 50 -1.58 8.74 10.66
N TYR A 51 -2.60 8.82 9.80
CA TYR A 51 -2.50 8.39 8.40
C TYR A 51 -2.07 6.91 8.25
N ALA A 52 -2.53 6.06 9.17
CA ALA A 52 -2.43 4.60 9.08
C ALA A 52 -3.84 3.99 8.93
N GLY A 53 -4.01 2.79 8.41
CA GLY A 53 -5.35 2.25 8.15
C GLY A 53 -5.91 2.69 6.80
N LEU A 54 -7.08 2.15 6.44
CA LEU A 54 -7.71 2.27 5.13
C LEU A 54 -6.75 1.85 4.00
N GLY A 55 -6.65 2.60 2.90
CA GLY A 55 -5.70 2.34 1.82
C GLY A 55 -4.61 3.39 1.72
N SER A 56 -3.51 3.22 2.46
CA SER A 56 -2.38 4.17 2.42
C SER A 56 -1.40 3.89 1.29
N LEU A 57 -0.74 4.94 0.82
CA LEU A 57 0.41 4.83 -0.07
C LEU A 57 1.72 4.66 0.72
N ILE A 58 2.70 4.01 0.11
CA ILE A 58 4.09 3.94 0.58
C ILE A 58 4.94 4.74 -0.40
N GLY A 59 5.81 5.59 0.14
CA GLY A 59 6.88 6.24 -0.62
C GLY A 59 7.22 7.63 -0.08
N PRO A 60 8.46 8.11 -0.29
CA PRO A 60 9.51 7.50 -1.12
C PRO A 60 10.35 6.43 -0.40
N HIS A 61 10.02 6.04 0.83
CA HIS A 61 10.75 5.00 1.57
C HIS A 61 9.80 4.07 2.32
N PHE A 62 10.27 2.87 2.67
CA PHE A 62 9.50 1.90 3.44
C PHE A 62 9.83 1.97 4.94
N HIS A 63 8.79 1.84 5.77
CA HIS A 63 8.90 1.83 7.22
C HIS A 63 9.64 3.07 7.77
N ARG A 64 10.69 2.88 8.56
CA ARG A 64 11.44 3.93 9.28
C ARG A 64 12.85 3.99 8.73
N ARG A 65 13.36 5.19 8.52
CA ARG A 65 14.76 5.40 8.12
C ARG A 65 15.70 5.32 9.31
N ASN A 66 16.99 5.22 9.00
CA ASN A 66 18.03 5.39 10.01
C ASN A 66 17.89 6.80 10.65
N PRO A 67 17.85 6.92 11.98
CA PRO A 67 17.74 8.22 12.67
C PRO A 67 18.74 9.28 12.21
N SER A 68 19.94 8.88 11.76
CA SER A 68 20.98 9.82 11.30
C SER A 68 20.66 10.53 9.99
N ILE A 69 19.68 10.04 9.22
CA ILE A 69 19.29 10.62 7.92
C ILE A 69 17.89 11.25 7.94
N ILE A 70 17.24 11.29 9.10
CA ILE A 70 15.90 11.88 9.26
C ILE A 70 16.05 13.39 9.40
N PRO A 71 15.45 14.21 8.52
CA PRO A 71 15.47 15.65 8.65
C PRO A 71 14.75 16.11 9.91
N SER A 72 15.24 17.19 10.52
CA SER A 72 14.50 17.87 11.59
C SER A 72 13.32 18.64 11.01
N VAL A 73 12.14 18.50 11.61
CA VAL A 73 10.94 19.26 11.22
C VAL A 73 10.89 20.53 12.05
N ALA A 74 11.11 21.69 11.41
CA ALA A 74 11.23 22.97 12.12
C ALA A 74 9.95 23.37 12.90
N ASN A 75 8.77 23.03 12.38
CA ASN A 75 7.47 23.32 13.00
C ASN A 75 6.63 22.04 13.14
N GLU A 76 6.99 21.16 14.08
CA GLU A 76 6.24 19.91 14.32
C GLU A 76 4.76 20.15 14.68
N ALA A 77 4.42 21.29 15.31
CA ALA A 77 3.04 21.63 15.68
C ALA A 77 2.10 21.80 14.47
N ALA A 78 2.65 22.08 13.28
CA ALA A 78 1.88 22.08 12.04
C ALA A 78 1.47 20.67 11.58
N PHE A 79 2.02 19.61 12.18
CA PHE A 79 1.83 18.23 11.77
C PHE A 79 1.39 17.39 12.97
N PRO A 80 0.10 17.42 13.37
CA PRO A 80 -0.38 16.84 14.63
C PRO A 80 -0.05 15.35 14.83
N HIS A 81 0.09 14.58 13.74
CA HIS A 81 0.48 13.17 13.82
C HIS A 81 1.89 12.98 14.40
N ILE A 82 2.80 13.97 14.27
CA ILE A 82 4.18 13.88 14.78
C ILE A 82 4.19 13.70 16.29
N GLU A 83 3.42 14.52 17.03
CA GLU A 83 3.30 14.40 18.49
C GLU A 83 2.89 12.98 18.88
N ARG A 84 1.92 12.41 18.17
CA ARG A 84 1.40 11.07 18.43
C ARG A 84 2.40 9.96 18.15
N VAL A 85 3.17 10.04 17.06
CA VAL A 85 4.21 9.02 16.78
C VAL A 85 5.36 9.12 17.77
N ARG A 86 5.74 10.34 18.19
CA ARG A 86 6.77 10.59 19.20
C ARG A 86 6.38 10.05 20.57
N ALA A 87 5.11 10.22 20.97
CA ALA A 87 4.58 9.66 22.21
C ALA A 87 4.67 8.13 22.27
N ASN A 88 4.78 7.45 21.12
CA ASN A 88 4.97 6.00 21.00
C ASN A 88 6.45 5.61 20.80
N GLY A 89 7.40 6.52 21.02
CA GLY A 89 8.84 6.25 20.91
C GLY A 89 9.37 6.14 19.48
N VAL A 90 8.65 6.69 18.48
CA VAL A 90 9.05 6.63 17.07
C VAL A 90 9.74 7.94 16.65
N ASN A 91 10.97 7.84 16.15
CA ASN A 91 11.78 8.99 15.70
C ASN A 91 11.51 9.40 14.23
N GLU A 92 10.98 8.51 13.40
CA GLU A 92 10.56 8.86 12.03
C GLU A 92 9.19 9.54 12.06
N PRO A 93 9.08 10.84 11.74
CA PRO A 93 7.79 11.52 11.70
C PRO A 93 6.88 10.98 10.59
N PHE A 94 7.46 10.57 9.45
CA PHE A 94 6.73 10.14 8.26
C PHE A 94 7.04 8.68 7.93
N SER A 95 6.64 7.75 8.80
CA SER A 95 6.83 6.32 8.54
C SER A 95 6.14 5.91 7.24
N HIS A 96 6.80 5.08 6.43
CA HIS A 96 6.43 4.73 5.04
C HIS A 96 6.43 5.91 4.07
N GLY A 97 7.16 6.97 4.40
CA GLY A 97 7.35 8.14 3.55
C GLY A 97 6.17 9.09 3.49
N ILE A 98 6.45 10.29 2.99
CA ILE A 98 5.54 11.44 3.04
C ILE A 98 4.29 11.30 2.15
N MET A 99 4.28 10.36 1.20
CA MET A 99 3.22 10.22 0.19
C MET A 99 1.82 10.03 0.79
N ARG A 100 1.68 9.30 1.92
CA ARG A 100 0.39 9.10 2.60
C ARG A 100 -0.06 10.25 3.49
N TYR A 101 0.74 11.30 3.63
CA TYR A 101 0.46 12.41 4.53
C TYR A 101 0.14 13.69 3.75
N ALA A 102 1.01 14.04 2.80
CA ALA A 102 0.98 15.33 2.11
C ALA A 102 -0.24 15.48 1.19
N PRO A 103 -0.77 16.69 1.00
CA PRO A 103 -1.79 16.96 -0.01
C PRO A 103 -1.27 16.76 -1.43
N TRP A 104 -2.08 16.16 -2.30
CA TRP A 104 -1.75 15.92 -3.71
C TRP A 104 -2.53 16.85 -4.64
N GLN A 105 -1.88 17.29 -5.72
CA GLN A 105 -2.58 17.95 -6.82
C GLN A 105 -3.27 16.89 -7.68
N ALA A 106 -4.59 16.97 -7.82
CA ALA A 106 -5.40 15.90 -8.43
C ALA A 106 -6.40 16.43 -9.47
N ASN A 107 -6.51 15.71 -10.58
CA ASN A 107 -7.56 15.88 -11.59
C ASN A 107 -8.28 14.55 -11.77
N HIS A 108 -9.59 14.56 -11.96
CA HIS A 108 -10.38 13.34 -12.10
C HIS A 108 -11.49 13.48 -13.13
N THR A 109 -11.92 12.33 -13.64
CA THR A 109 -13.16 12.13 -14.38
C THR A 109 -14.11 11.29 -13.51
N GLN A 110 -15.18 10.78 -14.11
CA GLN A 110 -16.10 9.87 -13.42
C GLN A 110 -15.41 8.56 -13.00
N ASN A 111 -14.44 8.06 -13.76
CA ASN A 111 -13.85 6.73 -13.54
C ASN A 111 -12.32 6.73 -13.52
N SER A 112 -11.67 7.89 -13.66
CA SER A 112 -10.22 8.02 -13.60
C SER A 112 -9.76 9.18 -12.74
N LEU A 113 -8.57 9.06 -12.18
CA LEU A 113 -7.89 10.03 -11.33
C LEU A 113 -6.41 10.08 -11.72
N HIS A 114 -5.91 11.28 -11.96
CA HIS A 114 -4.49 11.55 -12.14
C HIS A 114 -4.04 12.53 -11.06
N ALA A 115 -3.02 12.17 -10.29
CA ALA A 115 -2.48 13.05 -9.28
C ALA A 115 -0.96 13.04 -9.21
N LYS A 116 -0.42 14.15 -8.71
CA LYS A 116 1.01 14.41 -8.64
C LYS A 116 1.37 15.03 -7.29
N LEU A 117 2.53 14.63 -6.79
CA LEU A 117 3.20 15.23 -5.63
C LEU A 117 4.69 15.42 -5.96
N THR A 118 5.26 16.54 -5.55
CA THR A 118 6.65 16.90 -5.78
C THR A 118 7.28 17.45 -4.51
N GLY A 119 8.61 17.37 -4.43
CA GLY A 119 9.35 17.96 -3.32
C GLY A 119 9.23 19.49 -3.21
N ASP A 120 8.85 20.17 -4.30
CA ASP A 120 8.64 21.63 -4.31
C ASP A 120 7.24 22.05 -3.87
N ASP A 121 6.30 21.11 -3.70
CA ASP A 121 4.98 21.41 -3.14
C ASP A 121 5.13 21.84 -1.68
N GLU A 122 4.28 22.78 -1.24
CA GLU A 122 4.24 23.23 0.14
C GLU A 122 3.13 22.54 0.93
N TRP A 123 3.45 22.12 2.15
CA TRP A 123 2.47 21.65 3.12
C TRP A 123 2.70 22.35 4.45
N ASN A 124 1.69 23.14 4.88
CA ASN A 124 1.75 23.99 6.07
C ASN A 124 2.96 24.94 6.10
N GLY A 125 3.35 25.47 4.95
CA GLY A 125 4.45 26.44 4.81
C GLY A 125 5.86 25.83 4.85
N THR A 126 5.99 24.51 4.73
CA THR A 126 7.27 23.80 4.55
C THR A 126 7.22 23.01 3.26
N THR A 127 8.32 23.00 2.50
CA THR A 127 8.36 22.21 1.26
C THR A 127 8.46 20.72 1.56
N ILE A 128 7.87 19.88 0.72
CA ILE A 128 7.91 18.44 0.92
C ILE A 128 9.34 17.88 0.89
N LYS A 129 10.25 18.47 0.08
CA LYS A 129 11.67 18.08 0.06
C LYS A 129 12.41 18.39 1.36
N GLU A 130 12.02 19.44 2.10
CA GLU A 130 12.60 19.75 3.41
C GLU A 130 12.15 18.70 4.45
N LEU A 131 10.87 18.33 4.44
CA LEU A 131 10.32 17.29 5.32
C LEU A 131 10.91 15.91 5.02
N GLN A 132 11.05 15.58 3.74
CA GLN A 132 11.55 14.29 3.28
C GLN A 132 13.08 14.20 3.31
N GLY A 133 13.80 15.32 3.13
CA GLY A 133 15.26 15.40 3.12
C GLY A 133 15.91 15.31 1.74
N PHE A 134 15.11 15.16 0.68
CA PHE A 134 15.57 15.11 -0.70
C PHE A 134 14.42 15.43 -1.66
N ASN A 135 14.76 15.76 -2.91
CA ASN A 135 13.75 16.07 -3.92
C ASN A 135 13.27 14.81 -4.67
N PHE A 136 12.01 14.85 -5.08
CA PHE A 136 11.38 13.81 -5.88
C PHE A 136 10.16 14.35 -6.62
N LYS A 137 9.70 13.58 -7.60
CA LYS A 137 8.41 13.75 -8.27
C LYS A 137 7.74 12.38 -8.32
N THR A 138 6.49 12.31 -7.89
CA THR A 138 5.70 11.09 -7.91
C THR A 138 4.33 11.33 -8.50
N TRP A 139 3.78 10.29 -9.11
CA TRP A 139 2.47 10.29 -9.72
C TRP A 139 1.68 9.06 -9.30
N ILE A 140 0.36 9.23 -9.25
CA ILE A 140 -0.61 8.16 -9.17
C ILE A 140 -1.65 8.35 -10.27
N ASN A 141 -1.82 7.31 -11.08
CA ASN A 141 -2.98 7.16 -11.96
C ASN A 141 -3.86 6.08 -11.36
N ALA A 142 -5.14 6.35 -11.21
CA ALA A 142 -6.13 5.36 -10.85
C ALA A 142 -7.22 5.33 -11.91
N ASP A 143 -7.51 4.15 -12.44
CA ASP A 143 -8.58 3.92 -13.40
C ASP A 143 -9.48 2.81 -12.85
N LEU A 144 -10.74 3.15 -12.59
CA LEU A 144 -11.76 2.17 -12.24
C LEU A 144 -12.38 1.64 -13.54
N THR A 145 -11.98 0.44 -13.96
CA THR A 145 -12.45 -0.22 -15.19
C THR A 145 -13.40 -1.36 -14.85
N PRO A 146 -14.13 -1.96 -15.81
CA PRO A 146 -14.98 -3.13 -15.53
C PRO A 146 -14.24 -4.34 -14.93
N GLU A 147 -12.92 -4.41 -15.10
CA GLU A 147 -12.05 -5.43 -14.50
C GLU A 147 -11.75 -5.20 -13.02
N GLY A 148 -11.83 -3.97 -12.53
CA GLY A 148 -11.43 -3.58 -11.18
C GLY A 148 -10.72 -2.22 -11.12
N LEU A 149 -10.04 -1.96 -9.99
CA LEU A 149 -9.28 -0.73 -9.79
C LEU A 149 -7.83 -0.93 -10.26
N GLN A 150 -7.45 -0.22 -11.31
CA GLN A 150 -6.08 -0.14 -11.81
C GLN A 150 -5.38 1.05 -11.19
N LEU A 151 -4.16 0.83 -10.70
CA LEU A 151 -3.30 1.84 -10.11
C LEU A 151 -1.95 1.79 -10.81
N LYS A 152 -1.41 2.95 -11.18
CA LYS A 152 -0.03 3.12 -11.60
C LYS A 152 0.63 4.17 -10.73
N LEU A 153 1.57 3.73 -9.91
CA LEU A 153 2.44 4.59 -9.11
C LEU A 153 3.77 4.75 -9.83
N SER A 154 4.32 5.94 -9.84
CA SER A 154 5.69 6.16 -10.30
C SER A 154 6.41 7.20 -9.46
N ILE A 155 7.73 7.10 -9.41
CA ILE A 155 8.60 8.07 -8.73
C ILE A 155 9.88 8.27 -9.52
N VAL A 156 10.37 9.51 -9.51
CA VAL A 156 11.72 9.92 -9.91
C VAL A 156 12.28 10.73 -8.75
N SER A 157 13.45 10.34 -8.24
CA SER A 157 14.04 10.95 -7.05
C SER A 157 15.54 11.19 -7.20
N ASP A 158 16.09 12.09 -6.37
CA ASP A 158 17.54 12.33 -6.26
C ASP A 158 18.27 11.16 -5.57
N TYR A 159 17.55 10.31 -4.82
CA TYR A 159 18.09 9.16 -4.07
C TYR A 159 17.27 7.90 -4.32
N ASP A 160 17.80 6.76 -3.87
CA ASP A 160 17.08 5.50 -3.92
C ASP A 160 15.73 5.62 -3.21
N ALA A 161 14.68 5.26 -3.93
CA ALA A 161 13.31 5.46 -3.52
C ALA A 161 12.44 4.30 -3.98
N LEU A 162 11.26 4.19 -3.40
CA LEU A 162 10.26 3.21 -3.79
C LEU A 162 8.86 3.79 -3.72
N VAL A 163 7.94 3.08 -4.36
CA VAL A 163 6.49 3.27 -4.24
C VAL A 163 5.84 1.94 -3.89
N GLY A 164 4.74 1.98 -3.15
CA GLY A 164 3.99 0.80 -2.78
C GLY A 164 2.60 1.12 -2.24
N LEU A 165 1.84 0.07 -1.95
CA LEU A 165 0.54 0.15 -1.30
C LEU A 165 0.63 -0.40 0.11
N HIS A 166 -0.08 0.20 1.06
CA HIS A 166 -0.28 -0.30 2.41
C HIS A 166 -1.78 -0.36 2.71
N TYR A 167 -2.49 -1.23 1.99
CA TYR A 167 -3.95 -1.31 2.03
C TYR A 167 -4.43 -2.34 3.04
N TYR A 168 -5.34 -1.91 3.90
CA TYR A 168 -5.98 -2.71 4.94
C TYR A 168 -7.26 -3.29 4.36
N TYR A 169 -7.21 -4.53 3.89
CA TYR A 169 -8.36 -5.21 3.31
C TYR A 169 -9.24 -5.81 4.39
N SER A 170 -10.56 -5.69 4.23
CA SER A 170 -11.53 -6.18 5.20
C SER A 170 -11.55 -7.71 5.28
N LEU A 171 -11.51 -8.24 6.51
CA LEU A 171 -11.66 -9.65 6.79
C LEU A 171 -13.03 -9.90 7.44
N PRO A 172 -14.01 -10.42 6.68
CA PRO A 172 -15.28 -10.84 7.27
C PRO A 172 -15.05 -12.00 8.24
N SER A 173 -16.01 -12.24 9.14
CA SER A 173 -15.95 -13.39 10.02
C SER A 173 -15.90 -14.71 9.23
N GLY A 174 -15.08 -15.63 9.71
CA GLY A 174 -14.88 -16.97 9.13
C GLY A 174 -13.45 -17.19 8.63
N PRO A 175 -13.20 -18.36 8.02
CA PRO A 175 -11.88 -18.68 7.48
C PRO A 175 -11.49 -17.73 6.35
N ALA A 176 -10.23 -17.33 6.32
CA ALA A 176 -9.65 -16.53 5.25
C ALA A 176 -8.21 -16.97 4.97
N THR A 177 -7.80 -16.91 3.70
CA THR A 177 -6.45 -17.31 3.29
C THR A 177 -5.85 -16.32 2.31
N VAL A 178 -4.53 -16.23 2.29
CA VAL A 178 -3.76 -15.53 1.25
C VAL A 178 -2.98 -16.54 0.44
N ARG A 179 -3.12 -16.49 -0.88
CA ARG A 179 -2.47 -17.40 -1.82
C ARG A 179 -1.59 -16.62 -2.79
N SER A 180 -0.35 -17.07 -2.99
CA SER A 180 0.56 -16.46 -3.96
C SER A 180 1.67 -17.42 -4.37
N LEU A 181 2.23 -17.23 -5.57
CA LEU A 181 3.45 -17.89 -5.99
C LEU A 181 4.66 -17.10 -5.46
N VAL A 182 5.43 -17.68 -4.55
CA VAL A 182 6.54 -16.99 -3.85
C VAL A 182 7.82 -17.80 -3.89
N ASN A 183 8.96 -17.15 -3.77
CA ASN A 183 10.23 -17.87 -3.66
C ASN A 183 10.31 -18.69 -2.35
N GLU A 184 11.25 -19.64 -2.31
CA GLU A 184 11.47 -20.56 -1.17
C GLU A 184 11.97 -19.87 0.10
N GLN A 185 12.21 -18.57 0.03
CA GLN A 185 12.59 -17.72 1.15
C GLN A 185 11.60 -16.57 1.31
N TYR A 186 11.38 -16.21 2.56
CA TYR A 186 10.61 -15.03 2.95
C TYR A 186 11.47 -14.16 3.86
N ARG A 187 11.06 -12.91 3.99
CA ARG A 187 11.67 -11.92 4.88
C ARG A 187 10.85 -11.86 6.15
N ASP A 188 11.49 -12.18 7.27
CA ASP A 188 10.94 -11.95 8.61
C ASP A 188 11.72 -10.79 9.23
N GLN A 189 11.08 -9.63 9.34
CA GLN A 189 11.75 -8.37 9.66
C GLN A 189 12.88 -8.04 8.65
N GLU A 190 14.14 -8.17 9.04
CA GLU A 190 15.32 -7.92 8.19
C GLU A 190 16.05 -9.20 7.77
N GLU A 191 15.57 -10.37 8.22
CA GLU A 191 16.24 -11.66 7.99
C GLU A 191 15.54 -12.44 6.88
N MET A 192 16.33 -12.98 5.95
CA MET A 192 15.84 -13.95 4.97
C MET A 192 15.82 -15.34 5.60
N LYS A 193 14.66 -15.99 5.59
CA LYS A 193 14.44 -17.32 6.16
C LYS A 193 13.80 -18.24 5.12
N SER A 194 14.10 -19.53 5.18
CA SER A 194 13.38 -20.53 4.37
C SER A 194 11.94 -20.65 4.83
N ILE A 195 11.01 -20.84 3.89
CA ILE A 195 9.59 -21.06 4.20
C ILE A 195 9.46 -22.21 5.23
N PRO A 196 8.77 -22.00 6.37
CA PRO A 196 8.62 -23.03 7.39
C PRO A 196 7.90 -24.26 6.86
N SER A 197 8.32 -25.46 7.25
CA SER A 197 7.72 -26.71 6.79
C SER A 197 6.28 -26.93 7.28
N ASN A 198 5.85 -26.18 8.29
CA ASN A 198 4.48 -26.18 8.79
C ASN A 198 3.56 -25.22 8.03
N TRP A 199 4.06 -24.41 7.10
CA TRP A 199 3.23 -23.62 6.20
C TRP A 199 2.80 -24.47 5.00
N GLN A 200 1.64 -24.15 4.41
CA GLN A 200 1.18 -24.82 3.21
C GLN A 200 1.92 -24.24 1.99
N TYR A 201 3.09 -24.82 1.69
CA TYR A 201 3.92 -24.45 0.57
C TYR A 201 4.26 -25.69 -0.26
N ASN A 202 3.91 -25.69 -1.55
CA ASN A 202 4.03 -26.86 -2.42
C ASN A 202 5.23 -26.79 -3.39
N SER A 203 5.45 -27.87 -4.14
CA SER A 203 6.55 -27.95 -5.12
C SER A 203 6.38 -27.03 -6.32
N GLN A 204 5.18 -26.47 -6.53
CA GLN A 204 4.89 -25.44 -7.52
C GLN A 204 5.15 -24.03 -6.99
N LYS A 205 5.72 -23.90 -5.78
CA LYS A 205 6.03 -22.63 -5.11
C LYS A 205 4.80 -21.81 -4.74
N GLU A 206 3.64 -22.44 -4.64
CA GLU A 206 2.42 -21.81 -4.14
C GLU A 206 2.42 -21.84 -2.62
N LEU A 207 2.34 -20.66 -2.00
CA LEU A 207 2.06 -20.48 -0.59
C LEU A 207 0.56 -20.28 -0.39
N ILE A 208 -0.02 -21.00 0.57
CA ILE A 208 -1.35 -20.76 1.12
C ILE A 208 -1.18 -20.41 2.60
N PHE A 209 -1.31 -19.14 2.93
CA PHE A 209 -1.19 -18.63 4.30
C PHE A 209 -2.57 -18.53 4.94
N ASP A 210 -2.72 -19.16 6.11
CA ASP A 210 -3.96 -19.14 6.90
C ASP A 210 -3.99 -17.91 7.82
N LEU A 211 -4.98 -17.05 7.63
CA LEU A 211 -5.16 -15.81 8.40
C LEU A 211 -5.74 -16.04 9.81
N GLU A 212 -5.88 -17.29 10.27
CA GLU A 212 -5.95 -17.58 11.71
C GLU A 212 -4.62 -17.25 12.43
N ASN A 213 -3.51 -17.19 11.70
CA ASN A 213 -2.18 -16.91 12.23
C ASN A 213 -1.79 -15.45 12.00
N GLU A 214 -1.06 -14.89 12.96
CA GLU A 214 -0.45 -13.58 12.77
C GLU A 214 0.64 -13.60 11.70
N SER A 215 0.85 -12.47 11.04
CA SER A 215 1.89 -12.30 10.02
C SER A 215 2.47 -10.90 10.00
N ASP A 216 3.76 -10.82 9.68
CA ASP A 216 4.51 -9.61 9.33
C ASP A 216 5.70 -10.05 8.47
N TYR A 217 5.41 -10.44 7.23
CA TYR A 217 6.33 -11.18 6.37
C TYR A 217 6.43 -10.56 4.98
N GLY A 218 7.66 -10.40 4.49
CA GLY A 218 7.94 -9.98 3.11
C GLY A 218 8.18 -11.18 2.20
N PHE A 219 7.72 -11.10 0.96
CA PHE A 219 7.83 -12.14 -0.04
C PHE A 219 8.27 -11.56 -1.38
N THR A 220 9.01 -12.35 -2.15
CA THR A 220 9.28 -12.06 -3.56
C THR A 220 8.50 -13.04 -4.43
N PRO A 221 7.86 -12.57 -5.53
CA PRO A 221 7.17 -13.47 -6.45
C PRO A 221 8.08 -14.56 -7.01
N SER A 222 7.50 -15.73 -7.29
CA SER A 222 8.17 -16.77 -8.09
C SER A 222 7.54 -16.87 -9.47
N GLY A 223 8.33 -17.28 -10.47
CA GLY A 223 7.90 -17.34 -11.86
C GLY A 223 8.38 -16.13 -12.64
N ASP A 224 7.47 -15.24 -13.02
CA ASP A 224 7.81 -13.96 -13.67
C ASP A 224 8.55 -13.06 -12.67
N PRO A 225 9.81 -12.68 -12.92
CA PRO A 225 10.60 -11.89 -11.98
C PRO A 225 10.15 -10.43 -11.89
N THR A 226 9.22 -9.97 -12.72
CA THR A 226 8.75 -8.56 -12.73
C THR A 226 7.28 -8.42 -12.36
N SER A 227 6.59 -9.50 -12.00
CA SER A 227 5.18 -9.44 -11.62
C SER A 227 4.80 -10.49 -10.58
N GLY A 228 3.66 -10.29 -9.94
CA GLY A 228 3.12 -11.23 -8.97
C GLY A 228 1.60 -11.17 -8.90
N ASP A 229 1.02 -12.25 -8.39
CA ASP A 229 -0.41 -12.38 -8.12
C ASP A 229 -0.61 -12.82 -6.68
N ILE A 230 -1.52 -12.13 -5.99
CA ILE A 230 -1.91 -12.43 -4.61
C ILE A 230 -3.43 -12.57 -4.59
N ILE A 231 -3.93 -13.66 -4.03
CA ILE A 231 -5.36 -13.91 -3.89
C ILE A 231 -5.68 -13.92 -2.41
N LEU A 232 -6.45 -12.94 -1.95
CA LEU A 232 -7.15 -12.99 -0.67
C LEU A 232 -8.49 -13.69 -0.88
N ASP A 233 -8.67 -14.83 -0.23
CA ASP A 233 -9.91 -15.58 -0.27
C ASP A 233 -10.61 -15.55 1.08
N THR A 234 -11.85 -15.05 1.12
CA THR A 234 -12.64 -14.91 2.35
C THR A 234 -13.98 -15.64 2.22
N SER A 235 -14.80 -15.59 3.27
CA SER A 235 -16.17 -16.12 3.22
C SER A 235 -17.11 -15.34 2.29
N THR A 236 -16.87 -14.05 2.04
CA THR A 236 -17.82 -13.19 1.30
C THR A 236 -17.32 -12.75 -0.07
N HIS A 237 -16.02 -12.82 -0.33
CA HIS A 237 -15.43 -12.38 -1.59
C HIS A 237 -14.06 -13.00 -1.81
N THR A 238 -13.61 -12.94 -3.05
CA THR A 238 -12.21 -13.14 -3.43
C THR A 238 -11.68 -11.82 -3.97
N LEU A 239 -10.49 -11.41 -3.53
CA LEU A 239 -9.75 -10.27 -4.06
C LEU A 239 -8.44 -10.77 -4.68
N ARG A 240 -8.26 -10.52 -5.97
CA ARG A 240 -6.99 -10.69 -6.68
C ARG A 240 -6.27 -9.36 -6.77
N THR A 241 -5.03 -9.34 -6.30
CA THR A 241 -4.07 -8.26 -6.49
C THR A 241 -3.01 -8.74 -7.46
N HIS A 242 -3.08 -8.27 -8.70
CA HIS A 242 -1.99 -8.43 -9.66
C HIS A 242 -1.10 -7.19 -9.59
N PHE A 243 0.22 -7.36 -9.58
CA PHE A 243 1.16 -6.24 -9.51
C PHE A 243 2.39 -6.49 -10.37
N SER A 244 2.97 -5.42 -10.91
CA SER A 244 4.15 -5.52 -11.77
C SER A 244 5.00 -4.26 -11.77
N CYS A 245 6.28 -4.43 -12.06
CA CYS A 245 7.29 -3.37 -12.21
C CYS A 245 7.96 -3.47 -13.59
N ASP A 246 8.65 -2.41 -13.99
CA ASP A 246 9.44 -2.41 -15.23
C ASP A 246 10.78 -3.18 -15.10
N ASN A 247 11.06 -3.72 -13.90
CA ASN A 247 12.30 -4.38 -13.52
C ASN A 247 12.03 -5.43 -12.40
N GLN A 248 13.09 -6.09 -11.92
CA GLN A 248 13.00 -7.17 -10.91
C GLN A 248 12.98 -6.66 -9.45
N GLU A 249 13.03 -5.36 -9.22
CA GLU A 249 12.91 -4.75 -7.89
C GLU A 249 11.44 -4.75 -7.46
N ILE A 250 10.94 -5.93 -7.08
CA ILE A 250 9.55 -6.14 -6.72
C ILE A 250 9.42 -7.12 -5.56
N SER A 251 8.57 -6.77 -4.60
CA SER A 251 8.22 -7.63 -3.47
C SER A 251 6.82 -7.28 -2.97
N TRP A 252 6.34 -8.02 -1.98
CA TRP A 252 5.14 -7.66 -1.25
C TRP A 252 5.24 -8.03 0.22
N GLN A 253 4.52 -7.33 1.09
CA GLN A 253 4.41 -7.65 2.51
C GLN A 253 3.00 -8.11 2.88
N LEU A 254 2.92 -9.14 3.72
CA LEU A 254 1.72 -9.61 4.38
C LEU A 254 1.77 -9.21 5.84
N TYR A 255 0.76 -8.47 6.30
CA TYR A 255 0.62 -8.15 7.72
C TYR A 255 -0.80 -8.42 8.22
N HIS A 256 -0.91 -9.24 9.25
CA HIS A 256 -2.17 -9.52 9.93
C HIS A 256 -1.92 -9.65 11.43
N PRO A 257 -2.38 -8.70 12.26
CA PRO A 257 -2.41 -8.89 13.69
C PRO A 257 -3.43 -9.96 14.07
N LYS A 258 -3.12 -10.77 15.08
CA LYS A 258 -4.05 -11.77 15.60
C LYS A 258 -5.44 -11.18 15.89
N ASN A 259 -6.48 -11.82 15.35
CA ASN A 259 -7.89 -11.44 15.50
C ASN A 259 -8.26 -10.06 14.92
N ALA A 260 -7.42 -9.47 14.07
CA ALA A 260 -7.77 -8.21 13.41
C ALA A 260 -8.90 -8.44 12.38
N ALA A 261 -9.75 -7.43 12.20
CA ALA A 261 -10.74 -7.42 11.13
C ALA A 261 -10.14 -7.06 9.75
N PHE A 262 -8.81 -7.07 9.62
CA PHE A 262 -8.12 -6.74 8.38
C PHE A 262 -6.90 -7.59 8.13
N VAL A 263 -6.47 -7.63 6.87
CA VAL A 263 -5.14 -8.04 6.43
C VAL A 263 -4.56 -6.93 5.56
N CYS A 264 -3.27 -6.65 5.72
CA CYS A 264 -2.53 -5.81 4.80
C CYS A 264 -1.85 -6.68 3.75
N ILE A 265 -2.08 -6.34 2.48
CA ILE A 265 -1.35 -6.88 1.34
C ILE A 265 -0.68 -5.71 0.64
N GLU A 266 0.65 -5.73 0.63
CA GLU A 266 1.46 -4.55 0.35
C GLU A 266 2.42 -4.78 -0.83
N PRO A 267 1.97 -4.67 -2.10
CA PRO A 267 2.86 -4.65 -3.25
C PRO A 267 3.81 -3.45 -3.21
N ILE A 268 5.11 -3.68 -3.46
CA ILE A 268 6.17 -2.66 -3.35
C ILE A 268 7.16 -2.79 -4.52
N ALA A 269 7.51 -1.66 -5.14
CA ALA A 269 8.57 -1.57 -6.16
C ALA A 269 9.96 -1.50 -5.52
N ALA A 270 10.34 -2.58 -4.84
CA ALA A 270 11.68 -2.88 -4.35
C ALA A 270 11.77 -4.38 -4.00
N GLU A 271 12.86 -5.07 -4.32
CA GLU A 271 13.06 -6.46 -3.86
C GLU A 271 13.31 -6.47 -2.34
N ASN A 272 14.09 -5.50 -1.85
CA ASN A 272 14.28 -5.21 -0.44
C ASN A 272 13.78 -3.79 -0.12
N PRO A 273 12.52 -3.63 0.34
CA PRO A 273 11.95 -2.32 0.65
C PRO A 273 12.74 -1.49 1.67
N ARG A 274 13.51 -2.13 2.56
CA ARG A 274 14.36 -1.43 3.55
C ARG A 274 15.63 -0.85 2.94
N LYS A 275 16.02 -1.30 1.75
CA LYS A 275 17.25 -0.91 1.03
C LYS A 275 16.95 -0.81 -0.47
N PRO A 276 16.05 0.10 -0.91
CA PRO A 276 15.81 0.30 -2.34
C PRO A 276 17.12 0.63 -3.06
N GLN A 277 17.22 0.27 -4.34
CA GLN A 277 18.45 0.43 -5.14
C GLN A 277 18.27 1.36 -6.35
N LEU A 278 17.05 1.88 -6.57
CA LEU A 278 16.71 2.63 -7.78
C LEU A 278 16.12 4.00 -7.43
N THR A 279 16.49 5.00 -8.23
CA THR A 279 15.99 6.37 -8.15
C THR A 279 14.76 6.61 -9.01
N VAL A 280 14.44 5.67 -9.90
CA VAL A 280 13.25 5.67 -10.77
C VAL A 280 12.55 4.33 -10.61
N GLN A 281 11.28 4.37 -10.22
CA GLN A 281 10.46 3.18 -10.02
C GLN A 281 9.05 3.38 -10.54
N THR A 282 8.45 2.29 -11.02
CA THR A 282 7.04 2.18 -11.38
C THR A 282 6.46 0.95 -10.70
N LEU A 283 5.26 1.07 -10.14
CA LEU A 283 4.44 -0.05 -9.69
C LEU A 283 3.07 0.04 -10.36
N ASN A 284 2.71 -0.98 -11.13
CA ASN A 284 1.35 -1.17 -11.61
C ASN A 284 0.65 -2.16 -10.69
N VAL A 285 -0.60 -1.89 -10.31
CA VAL A 285 -1.44 -2.78 -9.50
C VAL A 285 -2.83 -2.84 -10.10
N LEU A 286 -3.40 -4.03 -10.20
CA LEU A 286 -4.80 -4.26 -10.53
C LEU A 286 -5.47 -4.99 -9.37
N LEU A 287 -6.51 -4.38 -8.80
CA LEU A 287 -7.34 -4.94 -7.74
C LEU A 287 -8.67 -5.41 -8.33
N GLN A 288 -8.90 -6.73 -8.32
CA GLN A 288 -10.11 -7.35 -8.86
C GLN A 288 -10.85 -8.09 -7.76
N ALA A 289 -12.07 -7.68 -7.46
CA ALA A 289 -12.89 -8.35 -6.47
C ALA A 289 -14.09 -9.04 -7.11
N SER A 290 -14.37 -10.24 -6.61
CA SER A 290 -15.53 -11.03 -6.97
C SER A 290 -16.32 -11.37 -5.70
N PRO A 291 -17.53 -10.84 -5.51
CA PRO A 291 -18.42 -11.26 -4.44
C PRO A 291 -18.70 -12.76 -4.52
N LYS A 292 -18.82 -13.43 -3.37
CA LYS A 292 -19.29 -14.81 -3.25
C LYS A 292 -20.78 -14.80 -2.89
N ASN A 293 -21.51 -15.78 -3.41
CA ASN A 293 -22.93 -16.00 -3.13
C ASN A 293 -23.15 -16.68 -1.78
#